data_AF-A0A7Y5MT70-F1
#
_entry.id   AF-A0A7Y5MT70-F1
#
_cell.length_a   1.000
_cell.length_b   1.000
_cell.length_c   1.000
_cell.angle_alpha   90.00
_cell.angle_beta   90.00
_cell.angle_gamma   90.00
#
_symmetry.space_group_name_H-M   'P 1'
#
loop_
_entity.id
_entity.type
_entity.pdbx_description
1 polymer ?
#
loop_
_entity_poly.entity_id
_entity_poly.type
_entity_poly.pdbx_seq_one_letter_code
_entity_poly.pdbx_strand_id
1 'polypeptide(L)'
;MTSQHIQIIANTLGLKTKGIENTIALFQDGATIPFIARYRKEATGSLDEVEIAAIHREMKKLEELEKRRETVLKSIEEQGKLTDELRRRIEGTYDPVELEDIYLPYKPKRKTKASVAREKGLEPLAQVIFAQQRNDVDVLAKAYLNEQVASVEEALQGARDIMAEWVNEDEKSRGRVRYAFEKDAIVRSKVARGKEEEAAKYRDYFDYEEVLKKCPSHRLLAIRRGEEEGFLRVVITPADEDAAIGRIEQLHVKNSGRAAMEVKAAIRDSYERLLAPSIETEFRNKSKEKADKEAIEVFAQNLRQLLLAPPLGERRVMGIDPGFRTGCKVVCLDASGNLLHNTTIYPHPPQSDTTTAIKNLQHLAERFQIEAIAVGNGTAGRETLSLCQGIGFSFPVEVFMVNEA
;
A
#
# COMPACT_ATOMS: atom_id res chain seq x y z
N MET A 1 -3.35 26.51 2.12
CA MET A 1 -2.52 26.10 3.27
C MET A 1 -2.58 27.15 4.35
N THR A 2 -2.81 26.74 5.59
CA THR A 2 -2.87 27.60 6.78
C THR A 2 -1.53 27.60 7.51
N SER A 3 -1.34 28.52 8.47
CA SER A 3 -0.17 28.53 9.36
C SER A 3 -0.04 27.22 10.16
N GLN A 4 -1.17 26.58 10.51
CA GLN A 4 -1.16 25.30 11.20
C GLN A 4 -0.62 24.17 10.32
N HIS A 5 -0.96 24.14 9.02
CA HIS A 5 -0.38 23.17 8.07
C HIS A 5 1.13 23.28 7.98
N ILE A 6 1.65 24.50 7.90
CA ILE A 6 3.09 24.77 7.87
C ILE A 6 3.76 24.24 9.14
N GLN A 7 3.15 24.47 10.31
CA GLN A 7 3.69 23.98 11.58
C GLN A 7 3.71 22.44 11.65
N ILE A 8 2.69 21.77 11.11
CA ILE A 8 2.65 20.31 11.03
C ILE A 8 3.79 19.80 10.14
N ILE A 9 3.96 20.38 8.95
CA ILE A 9 5.06 20.00 8.04
C ILE A 9 6.42 20.25 8.72
N ALA A 10 6.58 21.37 9.41
CA ALA A 10 7.80 21.71 10.14
C ALA A 10 8.14 20.67 11.21
N ASN A 11 7.16 20.27 12.01
CA ASN A 11 7.34 19.26 13.05
C ASN A 11 7.63 17.87 12.47
N THR A 12 6.93 17.49 11.40
CA THR A 12 7.11 16.19 10.73
C THR A 12 8.49 16.06 10.08
N LEU A 13 8.99 17.12 9.46
CA LEU A 13 10.25 17.09 8.71
C LEU A 13 11.46 17.62 9.51
N GLY A 14 11.23 18.27 10.66
CA GLY A 14 12.30 18.92 11.44
C GLY A 14 12.86 20.17 10.76
N LEU A 15 12.07 20.83 9.90
CA LEU A 15 12.51 21.98 9.09
C LEU A 15 11.96 23.31 9.63
N LYS A 16 12.59 24.41 9.25
CA LYS A 16 12.16 25.76 9.63
C LYS A 16 10.92 26.17 8.82
N THR A 17 9.91 26.71 9.51
CA THR A 17 8.64 27.15 8.91
C THR A 17 8.80 28.12 7.75
N LYS A 18 9.70 29.10 7.85
CA LYS A 18 9.97 30.08 6.78
C LYS A 18 10.41 29.43 5.47
N GLY A 19 11.25 28.39 5.54
CA GLY A 19 11.71 27.65 4.36
C GLY A 19 10.56 26.87 3.71
N ILE A 20 9.69 26.29 4.54
CA ILE A 20 8.48 25.57 4.10
C ILE A 20 7.50 26.53 3.43
N GLU A 21 7.19 27.67 4.05
CA GLU A 21 6.30 28.72 3.52
C GLU A 21 6.70 29.15 2.11
N ASN A 22 7.97 29.53 1.95
CA ASN A 22 8.50 29.98 0.66
C ASN A 22 8.50 28.86 -0.37
N THR A 23 8.80 27.62 0.05
CA THR A 23 8.75 26.45 -0.84
C THR A 23 7.32 26.17 -1.33
N ILE A 24 6.33 26.26 -0.44
CA ILE A 24 4.91 26.08 -0.79
C ILE A 24 4.45 27.16 -1.77
N ALA A 25 4.80 28.43 -1.53
CA ALA A 25 4.48 29.53 -2.43
C ALA A 25 5.05 29.29 -3.83
N LEU A 26 6.31 28.85 -3.92
CA LEU A 26 6.93 28.51 -5.20
C LEU A 26 6.21 27.38 -5.94
N PHE A 27 5.71 26.36 -5.23
CA PHE A 27 4.90 25.31 -5.86
C PHE A 27 3.55 25.82 -6.37
N GLN A 28 2.92 26.77 -5.66
CA GLN A 28 1.68 27.40 -6.11
C GLN A 28 1.88 28.24 -7.37
N ASP A 29 3.06 28.84 -7.52
CA ASP A 29 3.49 29.55 -8.73
C ASP A 29 3.91 28.61 -9.88
N GLY A 30 3.81 27.29 -9.70
CA GLY A 30 4.13 26.28 -10.71
C GLY A 30 5.61 25.91 -10.81
N ALA A 31 6.44 26.29 -9.83
CA ALA A 31 7.85 25.92 -9.82
C ALA A 31 8.05 24.41 -9.63
N THR A 32 9.07 23.86 -10.30
CA THR A 32 9.46 22.44 -10.17
C THR A 32 10.51 22.25 -9.08
N ILE A 33 10.62 21.02 -8.54
CA ILE A 33 11.64 20.68 -7.51
C ILE A 33 13.06 21.07 -7.97
N PRO A 34 13.54 20.70 -9.19
CA PRO A 34 14.88 21.08 -9.63
C PRO A 34 15.05 22.60 -9.76
N PHE A 35 14.00 23.32 -10.15
CA PHE A 35 14.04 24.78 -10.25
C PHE A 35 14.21 25.43 -8.87
N ILE A 36 13.44 24.99 -7.88
CA ILE A 36 13.52 25.52 -6.51
C ILE A 36 14.90 25.22 -5.92
N ALA A 37 15.34 23.96 -5.98
CA ALA A 37 16.61 23.52 -5.42
C ALA A 37 17.81 24.24 -6.04
N ARG A 38 17.75 24.60 -7.34
CA ARG A 38 18.86 25.25 -8.04
C ARG A 38 18.82 26.78 -7.97
N TYR A 39 17.66 27.39 -8.17
CA TYR A 39 17.52 28.83 -8.42
C TYR A 39 16.80 29.61 -7.31
N ARG A 40 16.36 28.93 -6.24
CA ARG A 40 15.65 29.56 -5.10
C ARG A 40 16.23 29.19 -3.74
N LYS A 41 17.51 28.78 -3.69
CA LYS A 41 18.20 28.40 -2.46
C LYS A 41 18.08 29.43 -1.34
N GLU A 42 18.35 30.71 -1.63
CA GLU A 42 18.28 31.76 -0.61
C GLU A 42 16.85 31.94 -0.06
N ALA A 43 15.85 31.86 -0.95
CA ALA A 43 14.44 31.99 -0.58
C ALA A 43 13.99 30.82 0.32
N THR A 44 14.45 29.60 0.05
CA THR A 44 14.05 28.41 0.84
C THR A 44 14.90 28.20 2.09
N GLY A 45 16.02 28.92 2.25
CA GLY A 45 16.97 28.70 3.35
C GLY A 45 17.94 27.55 3.08
N SER A 46 18.30 27.36 1.81
CA SER A 46 19.22 26.34 1.29
C SER A 46 18.72 24.90 1.42
N LEU A 47 17.39 24.71 1.34
CA LEU A 47 16.81 23.36 1.28
C LEU A 47 17.28 22.62 0.02
N ASP A 48 17.59 21.34 0.18
CA ASP A 48 17.96 20.47 -0.94
C ASP A 48 16.72 19.87 -1.65
N GLU A 49 16.96 19.19 -2.77
CA GLU A 49 15.91 18.55 -3.57
C GLU A 49 15.13 17.46 -2.82
N VAL A 50 15.74 16.79 -1.84
CA VAL A 50 15.10 15.73 -1.04
C VAL A 50 14.15 16.37 -0.03
N GLU A 51 14.59 17.42 0.65
CA GLU A 51 13.77 18.20 1.59
C GLU A 51 12.60 18.88 0.87
N ILE A 52 12.84 19.51 -0.28
CA ILE A 52 11.80 20.14 -1.09
C ILE A 52 10.75 19.11 -1.57
N ALA A 53 11.19 17.92 -2.01
CA ALA A 53 10.30 16.84 -2.39
C ALA A 53 9.46 16.33 -1.21
N ALA A 54 10.06 16.24 -0.01
CA ALA A 54 9.36 15.85 1.21
C ALA A 54 8.28 16.88 1.60
N ILE A 55 8.59 18.18 1.53
CA ILE A 55 7.62 19.26 1.75
C ILE A 55 6.45 19.13 0.77
N HIS A 56 6.73 18.92 -0.52
CA HIS A 56 5.68 18.77 -1.52
C HIS A 56 4.73 17.60 -1.21
N ARG A 57 5.30 16.47 -0.76
CA ARG A 57 4.52 15.28 -0.40
C ARG A 57 3.61 15.52 0.81
N GLU A 58 4.14 16.11 1.88
CA GLU A 58 3.34 16.41 3.07
C GLU A 58 2.29 17.49 2.80
N MET A 59 2.63 18.48 1.96
CA MET A 59 1.67 19.46 1.46
C MET A 59 0.50 18.79 0.75
N LYS A 60 0.76 17.84 -0.17
CA LYS A 60 -0.29 17.13 -0.89
C LYS A 60 -1.19 16.30 0.04
N LYS A 61 -0.62 15.60 1.02
CA LYS A 61 -1.38 14.84 2.02
C LYS A 61 -2.34 15.74 2.81
N LEU A 62 -1.85 16.90 3.26
CA LEU A 62 -2.69 17.85 3.99
C LEU A 62 -3.79 18.44 3.10
N GLU A 63 -3.51 18.75 1.82
CA GLU A 63 -4.54 19.19 0.86
C GLU A 63 -5.65 18.14 0.67
N GLU A 64 -5.29 16.86 0.59
CA GLU A 64 -6.26 15.77 0.50
C GLU A 64 -7.10 15.64 1.77
N LEU A 65 -6.47 15.79 2.94
CA LEU A 65 -7.16 15.80 4.22
C LEU A 65 -8.16 16.96 4.33
N GLU A 66 -7.79 18.17 3.90
CA GLU A 66 -8.68 19.34 3.87
C GLU A 66 -9.93 19.07 3.02
N LYS A 67 -9.74 18.57 1.78
CA LYS A 67 -10.87 18.22 0.89
C LYS A 67 -11.77 17.16 1.51
N ARG A 68 -11.16 16.18 2.18
CA ARG A 68 -11.92 15.14 2.87
C ARG A 68 -12.71 15.71 4.04
N ARG A 69 -12.11 16.62 4.81
CA ARG A 69 -12.77 17.31 5.92
C ARG A 69 -13.97 18.11 5.46
N GLU A 70 -13.84 18.88 4.39
CA GLU A 70 -14.97 19.62 3.80
C GLU A 70 -16.12 18.68 3.42
N THR A 71 -15.80 17.54 2.82
CA THR A 71 -16.81 16.52 2.47
C THR A 71 -17.51 15.96 3.71
N VAL A 72 -16.76 15.66 4.78
CA VAL A 72 -17.27 15.17 6.05
C VAL A 72 -18.20 16.20 6.70
N LEU A 73 -17.74 17.44 6.84
CA LEU A 73 -18.54 18.54 7.41
C LEU A 73 -19.85 18.72 6.65
N LYS A 74 -19.79 18.78 5.32
CA LYS A 74 -20.97 18.93 4.47
C LYS A 74 -21.96 17.77 4.66
N SER A 75 -21.48 16.53 4.69
CA SER A 75 -22.35 15.37 4.85
C SER A 75 -23.06 15.33 6.21
N ILE A 76 -22.40 15.77 7.28
CA ILE A 76 -22.98 15.83 8.63
C ILE A 76 -23.96 17.02 8.73
N GLU A 77 -23.64 18.15 8.09
CA GLU A 77 -24.50 19.34 8.03
C GLU A 77 -25.80 19.06 7.28
N GLU A 78 -25.74 18.36 6.15
CA GLU A 78 -26.92 17.92 5.38
C GLU A 78 -27.87 17.02 6.18
N GLN A 79 -27.37 16.33 7.21
CA GLN A 79 -28.16 15.52 8.14
C GLN A 79 -28.71 16.32 9.33
N GLY A 80 -28.36 17.60 9.47
CA GLY A 80 -28.73 18.43 10.61
C GLY A 80 -28.08 18.00 11.94
N LYS A 81 -26.97 17.24 11.89
CA LYS A 81 -26.30 16.67 13.07
C LYS A 81 -25.00 17.40 13.45
N LEU A 82 -24.60 18.42 12.69
CA LEU A 82 -23.36 19.14 12.89
C LEU A 82 -23.47 20.13 14.05
N THR A 83 -23.10 19.70 15.26
CA THR A 83 -23.00 20.59 16.42
C THR A 83 -21.72 21.42 16.37
N ASP A 84 -21.69 22.55 17.10
CA ASP A 84 -20.48 23.39 17.19
C ASP A 84 -19.29 22.63 17.80
N GLU A 85 -19.55 21.75 18.77
CA GLU A 85 -18.53 20.87 19.36
C GLU A 85 -17.96 19.90 18.32
N LEU A 86 -18.82 19.25 17.55
CA LEU A 86 -18.42 18.32 16.50
C LEU A 86 -17.66 19.02 15.37
N ARG A 87 -18.12 20.22 14.98
CA ARG A 87 -17.44 21.06 13.98
C ARG A 87 -16.01 21.38 14.43
N ARG A 88 -15.84 21.92 15.64
CA ARG A 88 -14.51 22.26 16.20
C ARG A 88 -13.60 21.04 16.26
N ARG A 89 -14.16 19.88 16.62
CA ARG A 89 -13.41 18.62 16.69
C ARG A 89 -12.90 18.21 15.30
N ILE A 90 -13.78 18.20 14.30
CA ILE A 90 -13.43 17.86 12.91
C ILE A 90 -12.39 18.84 12.34
N GLU A 91 -12.55 20.14 12.58
CA GLU A 91 -11.60 21.19 12.17
C GLU A 91 -10.25 21.09 12.88
N GLY A 92 -10.23 20.60 14.12
CA GLY A 92 -9.01 20.41 14.92
C GLY A 92 -8.21 19.15 14.59
N THR A 93 -8.82 18.18 13.89
CA THR A 93 -8.18 16.90 13.58
C THR A 93 -7.29 16.98 12.32
N TYR A 94 -6.06 16.50 12.46
CA TYR A 94 -5.08 16.37 11.37
C TYR A 94 -4.64 14.92 11.10
N ASP A 95 -5.30 13.97 11.77
CA ASP A 95 -5.15 12.54 11.50
C ASP A 95 -6.31 12.08 10.59
N PRO A 96 -6.03 11.61 9.36
CA PRO A 96 -7.05 11.07 8.46
C PRO A 96 -7.86 9.91 9.07
N VAL A 97 -7.26 9.11 9.94
CA VAL A 97 -7.93 7.97 10.59
C VAL A 97 -8.92 8.47 11.64
N GLU A 98 -8.49 9.42 12.48
CA GLU A 98 -9.38 10.05 13.46
C GLU A 98 -10.55 10.78 12.77
N LEU A 99 -10.31 11.45 11.64
CA LEU A 99 -11.36 12.10 10.87
C LEU A 99 -12.41 11.09 10.38
N GLU A 100 -11.99 9.93 9.85
CA GLU A 100 -12.91 8.88 9.41
C GLU A 100 -13.68 8.26 10.58
N ASP A 101 -13.03 8.09 11.74
CA ASP A 101 -13.67 7.57 12.95
C ASP A 101 -14.75 8.52 13.47
N ILE A 102 -14.47 9.84 13.53
CA ILE A 102 -15.46 10.86 13.87
C ILE A 102 -16.64 10.85 12.89
N TYR A 103 -16.35 10.64 11.60
CA TYR A 103 -17.38 10.63 10.56
C TYR A 103 -18.21 9.34 10.53
N LEU A 104 -17.69 8.22 11.03
CA LEU A 104 -18.27 6.89 10.88
C LEU A 104 -19.77 6.80 11.28
N PRO A 105 -20.24 7.40 12.40
CA PRO A 105 -21.65 7.38 12.80
C PRO A 105 -22.59 8.15 11.85
N TYR A 106 -22.03 9.06 11.06
CA TYR A 106 -22.77 9.94 10.14
C TYR A 106 -22.64 9.51 8.69
N LYS A 107 -21.73 8.58 8.39
CA LYS A 107 -21.50 8.11 7.02
C LYS A 107 -22.76 7.45 6.49
N PRO A 108 -23.31 7.86 5.32
CA PRO A 108 -24.49 7.24 4.74
C PRO A 108 -24.27 5.73 4.53
N LYS A 109 -25.20 4.91 5.02
CA LYS A 109 -25.11 3.45 4.98
C LYS A 109 -26.17 2.84 4.09
N ARG A 110 -25.82 1.73 3.45
CA ARG A 110 -26.81 0.81 2.89
C ARG A 110 -27.62 0.17 4.04
N LYS A 111 -28.74 -0.45 3.71
CA LYS A 111 -29.57 -1.18 4.67
C LYS A 111 -28.72 -2.21 5.46
N THR A 112 -28.52 -1.98 6.76
CA THR A 112 -27.74 -2.84 7.67
C THR A 112 -28.67 -3.66 8.56
N LYS A 113 -28.15 -4.70 9.22
CA LYS A 113 -28.94 -5.44 10.23
C LYS A 113 -29.45 -4.51 11.33
N ALA A 114 -28.61 -3.57 11.78
CA ALA A 114 -28.97 -2.54 12.74
C ALA A 114 -30.06 -1.61 12.21
N SER A 115 -29.97 -1.13 10.96
CA SER A 115 -31.00 -0.24 10.39
C SER A 115 -32.35 -0.97 10.26
N VAL A 116 -32.35 -2.25 9.85
CA VAL A 116 -33.55 -3.10 9.83
C VAL A 116 -34.14 -3.25 11.22
N ALA A 117 -33.30 -3.50 12.24
CA ALA A 117 -33.77 -3.62 13.61
C ALA A 117 -34.35 -2.30 14.16
N ARG A 118 -33.77 -1.15 13.78
CA ARG A 118 -34.34 0.18 14.11
C ARG A 118 -35.69 0.41 13.42
N GLU A 119 -35.82 0.04 12.15
CA GLU A 119 -37.10 0.09 11.41
C GLU A 119 -38.19 -0.76 12.10
N LYS A 120 -37.80 -1.90 12.71
CA LYS A 120 -38.68 -2.75 13.52
C LYS A 120 -38.97 -2.22 14.93
N GLY A 121 -38.45 -1.05 15.30
CA GLY A 121 -38.66 -0.41 16.60
C GLY A 121 -37.85 -0.99 17.76
N LEU A 122 -36.74 -1.68 17.50
CA LEU A 122 -35.95 -2.38 18.53
C LEU A 122 -34.86 -1.52 19.19
N GLU A 123 -34.67 -0.27 18.76
CA GLU A 123 -33.65 0.61 19.33
C GLU A 123 -33.85 0.91 20.83
N PRO A 124 -35.07 1.18 21.33
CA PRO A 124 -35.28 1.40 22.76
C PRO A 124 -34.94 0.14 23.59
N LEU A 125 -35.19 -1.06 23.06
CA LEU A 125 -34.77 -2.31 23.72
C LEU A 125 -33.24 -2.40 23.80
N ALA A 126 -32.53 -2.09 22.71
CA ALA A 126 -31.08 -2.04 22.67
C ALA A 126 -30.51 -1.05 23.69
N GLN A 127 -31.11 0.15 23.81
CA GLN A 127 -30.68 1.17 24.78
C GLN A 127 -30.80 0.67 26.23
N VAL A 128 -31.94 0.05 26.58
CA VAL A 128 -32.17 -0.48 27.93
C VAL A 128 -31.20 -1.61 28.26
N ILE A 129 -30.98 -2.54 27.32
CA ILE A 129 -30.04 -3.65 27.51
C ILE A 129 -28.60 -3.13 27.63
N PHE A 130 -28.18 -2.20 26.75
CA PHE A 130 -26.83 -1.65 26.76
C PHE A 130 -26.51 -0.84 28.03
N ALA A 131 -27.52 -0.16 28.59
CA ALA A 131 -27.40 0.52 29.86
C ALA A 131 -27.10 -0.44 31.03
N GLN A 132 -27.52 -1.71 30.93
CA GLN A 132 -27.29 -2.78 31.91
C GLN A 132 -27.82 -2.48 33.32
N GLN A 133 -28.84 -1.62 33.44
CA GLN A 133 -29.48 -1.29 34.72
C GLN A 133 -30.54 -2.31 35.15
N ARG A 134 -31.00 -3.16 34.23
CA ARG A 134 -32.01 -4.20 34.44
C ARG A 134 -31.52 -5.54 33.89
N ASN A 135 -31.93 -6.62 34.52
CA ASN A 135 -31.54 -7.99 34.14
C ASN A 135 -32.71 -8.88 33.70
N ASP A 136 -33.94 -8.38 33.73
CA ASP A 136 -35.14 -9.06 33.23
C ASP A 136 -35.28 -8.88 31.70
N VAL A 137 -34.19 -9.16 30.97
CA VAL A 137 -34.04 -8.92 29.54
C VAL A 137 -35.11 -9.62 28.72
N ASP A 138 -35.43 -10.87 29.04
CA ASP A 138 -36.45 -11.64 28.33
C ASP A 138 -37.87 -11.08 28.55
N VAL A 139 -38.13 -10.44 29.69
CA VAL A 139 -39.39 -9.74 29.97
C VAL A 139 -39.47 -8.44 29.18
N LEU A 140 -38.38 -7.67 29.17
CA LEU A 140 -38.28 -6.43 28.39
C LEU A 140 -38.49 -6.70 26.90
N ALA A 141 -37.88 -7.76 26.35
CA ALA A 141 -37.99 -8.13 24.95
C ALA A 141 -39.42 -8.50 24.52
N LYS A 142 -40.23 -9.10 25.42
CA LYS A 142 -41.65 -9.41 25.12
C LYS A 142 -42.48 -8.18 24.77
N ALA A 143 -42.13 -7.01 25.31
CA ALA A 143 -42.84 -5.77 25.02
C ALA A 143 -42.62 -5.25 23.59
N TYR A 144 -41.66 -5.82 22.85
CA TYR A 144 -41.31 -5.42 21.49
C TYR A 144 -41.77 -6.41 20.41
N LEU A 145 -42.51 -7.46 20.79
CA LEU A 145 -43.10 -8.40 19.83
C LEU A 145 -44.20 -7.71 19.02
N ASN A 146 -44.18 -7.90 17.71
CA ASN A 146 -45.14 -7.33 16.77
C ASN A 146 -45.17 -8.15 15.47
N GLU A 147 -45.94 -7.71 14.46
CA GLU A 147 -46.03 -8.42 13.17
C GLU A 147 -44.67 -8.63 12.47
N GLN A 148 -43.69 -7.76 12.74
CA GLN A 148 -42.34 -7.82 12.17
C GLN A 148 -41.30 -8.46 13.11
N VAL A 149 -41.68 -8.77 14.36
CA VAL A 149 -40.80 -9.34 15.40
C VAL A 149 -41.54 -10.48 16.08
N ALA A 150 -41.34 -11.70 15.59
CA ALA A 150 -42.17 -12.85 15.91
C ALA A 150 -41.81 -13.53 17.23
N SER A 151 -40.60 -13.34 17.75
CA SER A 151 -40.13 -13.99 18.97
C SER A 151 -39.19 -13.13 19.81
N VAL A 152 -39.03 -13.52 21.08
CA VAL A 152 -38.09 -12.86 22.02
C VAL A 152 -36.67 -12.94 21.48
N GLU A 153 -36.29 -14.07 20.90
CA GLU A 153 -34.97 -14.29 20.30
C GLU A 153 -34.73 -13.33 19.12
N GLU A 154 -35.75 -13.09 18.29
CA GLU A 154 -35.65 -12.11 17.20
C GLU A 154 -35.49 -10.68 17.73
N ALA A 155 -36.26 -10.30 18.77
CA ALA A 155 -36.13 -9.00 19.42
C ALA A 155 -34.73 -8.78 20.01
N LEU A 156 -34.19 -9.79 20.71
CA LEU A 156 -32.84 -9.75 21.28
C LEU A 156 -31.76 -9.73 20.19
N GLN A 157 -31.93 -10.48 19.11
CA GLN A 157 -31.01 -10.45 17.98
C GLN A 157 -30.97 -9.07 17.33
N GLY A 158 -32.12 -8.46 17.08
CA GLY A 158 -32.16 -7.10 16.53
C GLY A 158 -31.56 -6.06 17.49
N ALA A 159 -31.78 -6.21 18.79
CA ALA A 159 -31.12 -5.36 19.79
C ALA A 159 -29.59 -5.54 19.77
N ARG A 160 -29.09 -6.79 19.65
CA ARG A 160 -27.64 -7.07 19.49
C ARG A 160 -27.08 -6.46 18.21
N ASP A 161 -27.80 -6.55 17.09
CA ASP A 161 -27.35 -5.98 15.82
C ASP A 161 -27.17 -4.45 15.92
N ILE A 162 -28.05 -3.76 16.65
CA ILE A 162 -27.96 -2.32 16.93
C ILE A 162 -26.75 -2.03 17.85
N MET A 163 -26.63 -2.74 18.97
CA MET A 163 -25.50 -2.57 19.90
C MET A 163 -24.15 -2.84 19.22
N ALA A 164 -24.08 -3.84 18.34
CA ALA A 164 -22.87 -4.17 17.60
C ALA A 164 -22.44 -3.02 16.66
N GLU A 165 -23.40 -2.29 16.09
CA GLU A 165 -23.12 -1.10 15.29
C GLU A 165 -22.59 0.05 16.16
N TRP A 166 -23.20 0.30 17.32
CA TRP A 166 -22.70 1.32 18.25
C TRP A 166 -21.27 1.04 18.72
N VAL A 167 -20.96 -0.22 19.04
CA VAL A 167 -19.61 -0.63 19.43
C VAL A 167 -18.61 -0.47 18.28
N ASN A 168 -19.02 -0.73 17.04
CA ASN A 168 -18.18 -0.53 15.87
C ASN A 168 -17.87 0.95 15.60
N GLU A 169 -18.81 1.83 15.95
CA GLU A 169 -18.72 3.28 15.78
C GLU A 169 -18.06 4.00 16.95
N ASP A 170 -17.91 3.32 18.09
CA ASP A 170 -17.24 3.87 19.26
C ASP A 170 -15.72 3.94 19.02
N GLU A 171 -15.19 5.15 18.99
CA GLU A 171 -13.78 5.43 18.70
C GLU A 171 -12.83 4.77 19.70
N LYS A 172 -13.24 4.65 20.98
CA LYS A 172 -12.44 3.97 22.00
C LYS A 172 -12.33 2.48 21.69
N SER A 173 -13.42 1.85 21.27
CA SER A 173 -13.45 0.45 20.86
C SER A 173 -12.58 0.20 19.63
N ARG A 174 -12.70 1.05 18.59
CA ARG A 174 -11.82 1.01 17.42
C ARG A 174 -10.34 1.15 17.80
N GLY A 175 -10.03 2.10 18.69
CA GLY A 175 -8.69 2.29 19.23
C GLY A 175 -8.14 1.06 19.96
N ARG A 176 -8.96 0.33 20.75
CA ARG A 176 -8.55 -0.92 21.39
C ARG A 176 -8.20 -2.01 20.39
N VAL A 177 -8.97 -2.12 19.30
CA VAL A 177 -8.71 -3.09 18.23
C VAL A 177 -7.46 -2.71 17.45
N ARG A 178 -7.31 -1.45 17.03
CA ARG A 178 -6.08 -0.98 16.36
C ARG A 178 -4.84 -1.24 17.18
N TYR A 179 -4.89 -0.99 18.48
CA TYR A 179 -3.77 -1.26 19.37
C TYR A 179 -3.38 -2.75 19.37
N ALA A 180 -4.36 -3.67 19.33
CA ALA A 180 -4.08 -5.10 19.23
C ALA A 180 -3.35 -5.42 17.90
N PHE A 181 -3.85 -4.92 16.78
CA PHE A 181 -3.20 -5.08 15.47
C PHE A 181 -1.78 -4.48 15.45
N GLU A 182 -1.58 -3.28 15.98
CA GLU A 182 -0.28 -2.62 16.05
C GLU A 182 0.74 -3.41 16.86
N LYS A 183 0.30 -4.01 17.95
CA LYS A 183 1.17 -4.73 18.87
C LYS A 183 1.65 -6.05 18.27
N ASP A 184 0.71 -6.88 17.80
CA ASP A 184 0.96 -8.29 17.48
C ASP A 184 0.13 -8.85 16.32
N ALA A 185 -0.32 -8.02 15.36
CA ALA A 185 -0.94 -8.54 14.15
C ALA A 185 -0.03 -9.58 13.45
N ILE A 186 -0.68 -10.62 12.96
CA ILE A 186 -0.09 -11.73 12.26
C ILE A 186 -0.69 -11.77 10.85
N VAL A 187 0.17 -11.85 9.84
CA VAL A 187 -0.25 -12.15 8.46
C VAL A 187 -0.24 -13.65 8.27
N ARG A 188 -1.37 -14.20 7.85
CA ARG A 188 -1.56 -15.62 7.53
C ARG A 188 -1.90 -15.76 6.05
N SER A 189 -1.25 -16.70 5.39
CA SER A 189 -1.53 -17.07 4.01
C SER A 189 -1.82 -18.56 3.91
N LYS A 190 -2.89 -18.88 3.18
CA LYS A 190 -3.23 -20.26 2.81
C LYS A 190 -3.47 -20.39 1.32
N VAL A 191 -3.11 -21.52 0.72
CA VAL A 191 -3.45 -21.81 -0.68
C VAL A 191 -4.95 -21.83 -0.89
N ALA A 192 -5.41 -21.25 -2.00
CA ALA A 192 -6.80 -21.36 -2.42
C ALA A 192 -7.11 -22.82 -2.78
N ARG A 193 -8.24 -23.32 -2.29
CA ARG A 193 -8.64 -24.72 -2.47
C ARG A 193 -8.66 -25.10 -3.97
N GLY A 194 -7.89 -26.12 -4.34
CA GLY A 194 -7.85 -26.64 -5.72
C GLY A 194 -6.93 -25.87 -6.66
N LYS A 195 -6.04 -25.02 -6.13
CA LYS A 195 -5.08 -24.23 -6.90
C LYS A 195 -3.62 -24.61 -6.65
N GLU A 196 -3.37 -25.74 -5.98
CA GLU A 196 -2.05 -26.13 -5.47
C GLU A 196 -0.99 -26.32 -6.58
N GLU A 197 -1.39 -26.87 -7.74
CA GLU A 197 -0.49 -27.06 -8.88
C GLU A 197 -0.23 -25.75 -9.64
N GLU A 198 -1.28 -24.98 -9.93
CA GLU A 198 -1.18 -23.67 -10.61
C GLU A 198 -0.38 -22.66 -9.78
N ALA A 199 -0.51 -22.72 -8.45
CA ALA A 199 0.12 -21.81 -7.50
C ALA A 199 1.54 -22.24 -7.10
N ALA A 200 2.19 -23.17 -7.82
CA ALA A 200 3.51 -23.70 -7.45
C ALA A 200 4.59 -22.62 -7.20
N LYS A 201 4.49 -21.46 -7.88
CA LYS A 201 5.35 -20.28 -7.66
C LYS A 201 5.22 -19.68 -6.25
N TYR A 202 4.08 -19.87 -5.58
CA TYR A 202 3.77 -19.36 -4.25
C TYR A 202 3.84 -20.45 -3.17
N ARG A 203 4.47 -21.60 -3.46
CA ARG A 203 4.49 -22.76 -2.56
C ARG A 203 4.97 -22.45 -1.15
N ASP A 204 5.96 -21.55 -1.01
CA ASP A 204 6.48 -21.11 0.29
C ASP A 204 5.45 -20.39 1.16
N TYR A 205 4.30 -19.98 0.57
CA TYR A 205 3.24 -19.23 1.21
C TYR A 205 1.91 -20.01 1.33
N PHE A 206 1.90 -21.32 1.08
CA PHE A 206 0.69 -22.16 1.12
C PHE A 206 0.16 -22.39 2.54
N ASP A 207 1.03 -22.36 3.54
CA ASP A 207 0.70 -22.36 4.97
C ASP A 207 1.76 -21.53 5.68
N TYR A 208 1.55 -20.22 5.66
CA TYR A 208 2.53 -19.25 6.15
C TYR A 208 1.91 -18.36 7.21
N GLU A 209 2.68 -18.12 8.27
CA GLU A 209 2.31 -17.25 9.39
C GLU A 209 3.54 -16.44 9.84
N GLU A 210 3.43 -15.11 9.87
CA GLU A 210 4.49 -14.25 10.40
C GLU A 210 3.90 -13.00 11.06
N VAL A 211 4.61 -12.47 12.06
CA VAL A 211 4.23 -11.19 12.69
C VAL A 211 4.33 -10.08 11.65
N LEU A 212 3.22 -9.37 11.39
CA LEU A 212 3.10 -8.38 10.32
C LEU A 212 4.20 -7.32 10.35
N LYS A 213 4.53 -6.80 11.54
CA LYS A 213 5.56 -5.76 11.70
C LYS A 213 6.99 -6.24 11.38
N LYS A 214 7.22 -7.55 11.39
CA LYS A 214 8.51 -8.19 11.09
C LYS A 214 8.57 -8.75 9.66
N CYS A 215 7.42 -8.89 9.00
CA CYS A 215 7.34 -9.41 7.64
C CYS A 215 8.12 -8.52 6.65
N PRO A 216 9.15 -9.05 5.97
CA PRO A 216 9.92 -8.29 4.99
C PRO A 216 9.08 -7.84 3.79
N SER A 217 9.40 -6.68 3.19
CA SER A 217 8.66 -6.09 2.06
C SER A 217 8.44 -7.10 0.92
N HIS A 218 9.52 -7.73 0.42
CA HIS A 218 9.43 -8.66 -0.70
C HIS A 218 8.51 -9.87 -0.45
N ARG A 219 8.42 -10.37 0.79
CA ARG A 219 7.53 -11.48 1.15
C ARG A 219 6.08 -11.01 1.19
N LEU A 220 5.82 -9.88 1.84
CA LEU A 220 4.48 -9.32 1.90
C LEU A 220 3.93 -9.04 0.49
N LEU A 221 4.78 -8.50 -0.40
CA LEU A 221 4.41 -8.25 -1.80
C LEU A 221 4.17 -9.55 -2.58
N ALA A 222 4.97 -10.60 -2.35
CA ALA A 222 4.76 -11.90 -2.98
C ALA A 222 3.45 -12.56 -2.53
N ILE A 223 3.16 -12.52 -1.23
CA ILE A 223 1.91 -13.03 -0.64
C ILE A 223 0.70 -12.30 -1.22
N ARG A 224 0.75 -10.97 -1.30
CA ARG A 224 -0.32 -10.16 -1.87
C ARG A 224 -0.51 -10.39 -3.37
N ARG A 225 0.57 -10.57 -4.11
CA ARG A 225 0.49 -10.93 -5.52
C ARG A 225 -0.21 -12.27 -5.71
N GLY A 226 0.15 -13.27 -4.90
CA GLY A 226 -0.52 -14.57 -4.93
C GLY A 226 -2.01 -14.47 -4.56
N GLU A 227 -2.38 -13.57 -3.66
CA GLU A 227 -3.79 -13.28 -3.35
C GLU A 227 -4.53 -12.60 -4.50
N GLU A 228 -3.95 -11.56 -5.10
CA GLU A 228 -4.54 -10.81 -6.21
C GLU A 228 -4.71 -11.69 -7.46
N GLU A 229 -3.79 -12.62 -7.70
CA GLU A 229 -3.88 -13.64 -8.74
C GLU A 229 -4.86 -14.78 -8.38
N GLY A 230 -5.44 -14.79 -7.18
CA GLY A 230 -6.44 -15.76 -6.73
C GLY A 230 -5.88 -17.10 -6.25
N PHE A 231 -4.57 -17.20 -6.06
CA PHE A 231 -3.87 -18.42 -5.62
C PHE A 231 -3.75 -18.56 -4.10
N LEU A 232 -3.73 -17.44 -3.38
CA LEU A 232 -3.63 -17.40 -1.92
C LEU A 232 -4.86 -16.73 -1.30
N ARG A 233 -5.15 -17.10 -0.06
CA ARG A 233 -6.09 -16.42 0.83
C ARG A 233 -5.30 -15.81 1.96
N VAL A 234 -5.37 -14.49 2.11
CA VAL A 234 -4.57 -13.77 3.09
C VAL A 234 -5.48 -13.09 4.11
N VAL A 235 -5.15 -13.31 5.38
CA VAL A 235 -5.84 -12.71 6.51
C VAL A 235 -4.81 -12.05 7.42
N ILE A 236 -5.14 -10.86 7.91
CA ILE A 236 -4.36 -10.19 8.95
C ILE A 236 -5.26 -10.03 10.18
N THR A 237 -4.89 -10.66 11.28
CA THR A 237 -5.60 -10.53 12.57
C THR A 237 -4.61 -10.37 13.73
N PRO A 238 -5.02 -9.84 14.89
CA PRO A 238 -4.22 -9.90 16.11
C PRO A 238 -3.83 -11.34 16.44
N ALA A 239 -2.73 -11.52 17.18
CA ALA A 239 -2.32 -12.85 17.63
C ALA A 239 -3.34 -13.48 18.59
N ASP A 240 -4.01 -12.65 19.39
CA ASP A 240 -5.02 -13.04 20.37
C ASP A 240 -6.27 -12.15 20.21
N GLU A 241 -7.24 -12.68 19.47
CA GLU A 241 -8.49 -12.00 19.16
C GLU A 241 -9.41 -11.91 20.39
N ASP A 242 -9.41 -12.92 21.27
CA ASP A 242 -10.20 -12.91 22.50
C ASP A 242 -9.69 -11.84 23.48
N ALA A 243 -8.38 -11.61 23.54
CA ALA A 243 -7.82 -10.49 24.30
C ALA A 243 -8.20 -9.13 23.70
N ALA A 244 -8.36 -9.02 22.37
CA ALA A 244 -8.87 -7.81 21.73
C ALA A 244 -10.35 -7.56 22.10
N ILE A 245 -11.18 -8.59 22.01
CA ILE A 245 -12.59 -8.58 22.43
C ILE A 245 -12.70 -8.19 23.91
N GLY A 246 -11.90 -8.80 24.79
CA GLY A 246 -11.89 -8.52 26.22
C GLY A 246 -11.57 -7.05 26.56
N ARG A 247 -10.74 -6.37 25.75
CA ARG A 247 -10.48 -4.93 25.92
C ARG A 247 -11.67 -4.05 25.54
N ILE A 248 -12.50 -4.50 24.60
CA ILE A 248 -13.77 -3.83 24.27
C ILE A 248 -14.80 -4.11 25.38
N GLU A 249 -14.86 -5.34 25.90
CA GLU A 249 -15.72 -5.69 27.03
C GLU A 249 -15.45 -4.79 28.24
N GLN A 250 -14.18 -4.48 28.54
CA GLN A 250 -13.80 -3.56 29.63
C GLN A 250 -14.38 -2.14 29.48
N LEU A 251 -14.73 -1.70 28.27
CA LEU A 251 -15.31 -0.39 28.03
C LEU A 251 -16.83 -0.38 28.26
N HIS A 252 -17.50 -1.47 27.89
CA HIS A 252 -18.96 -1.48 27.73
C HIS A 252 -19.69 -2.40 28.70
N VAL A 253 -19.06 -3.47 29.20
CA VAL A 253 -19.68 -4.43 30.13
C VAL A 253 -19.56 -3.91 31.55
N LYS A 254 -20.70 -3.76 32.24
CA LYS A 254 -20.78 -3.08 33.55
C LYS A 254 -21.07 -4.02 34.72
N ASN A 255 -21.60 -5.21 34.45
CA ASN A 255 -21.92 -6.22 35.45
C ASN A 255 -21.87 -7.64 34.88
N SER A 256 -22.35 -8.63 35.63
CA SER A 256 -22.36 -10.05 35.27
C SER A 256 -23.76 -10.62 35.04
N GLY A 257 -24.77 -9.77 34.87
CA GLY A 257 -26.16 -10.18 34.71
C GLY A 257 -26.55 -10.56 33.27
N ARG A 258 -27.83 -10.89 33.06
CA ARG A 258 -28.38 -11.28 31.76
C ARG A 258 -28.18 -10.22 30.68
N ALA A 259 -28.30 -8.94 31.02
CA ALA A 259 -28.06 -7.84 30.08
C ALA A 259 -26.58 -7.75 29.67
N ALA A 260 -25.66 -7.96 30.62
CA ALA A 260 -24.23 -8.01 30.30
C ALA A 260 -23.89 -9.15 29.32
N MET A 261 -24.56 -10.31 29.43
CA MET A 261 -24.37 -11.39 28.46
C MET A 261 -24.82 -11.01 27.04
N GLU A 262 -25.92 -10.25 26.90
CA GLU A 262 -26.34 -9.71 25.59
C GLU A 262 -25.35 -8.69 25.03
N VAL A 263 -24.82 -7.81 25.89
CA VAL A 263 -23.80 -6.83 25.50
C VAL A 263 -22.51 -7.54 25.06
N LYS A 264 -22.05 -8.58 25.77
CA LYS A 264 -20.89 -9.39 25.36
C LYS A 264 -21.11 -10.07 24.02
N ALA A 265 -22.29 -10.65 23.80
CA ALA A 265 -22.63 -11.26 22.52
C ALA A 265 -22.62 -10.23 21.38
N ALA A 266 -23.14 -9.03 21.61
CA ALA A 266 -23.09 -7.93 20.64
C ALA A 266 -21.67 -7.41 20.38
N ILE A 267 -20.80 -7.35 21.40
CA ILE A 267 -19.39 -6.98 21.25
C ILE A 267 -18.64 -8.02 20.40
N ARG A 268 -18.87 -9.32 20.64
CA ARG A 268 -18.25 -10.37 19.84
C ARG A 268 -18.69 -10.31 18.38
N ASP A 269 -19.99 -10.18 18.11
CA ASP A 269 -20.50 -9.98 16.75
C ASP A 269 -19.97 -8.68 16.12
N SER A 270 -19.89 -7.57 16.87
CA SER A 270 -19.26 -6.32 16.41
C SER A 270 -17.81 -6.54 16.00
N TYR A 271 -17.04 -7.25 16.83
CA TYR A 271 -15.64 -7.54 16.55
C TYR A 271 -15.49 -8.37 15.27
N GLU A 272 -16.12 -9.53 15.20
CA GLU A 272 -15.95 -10.48 14.10
C GLU A 272 -16.48 -9.94 12.77
N ARG A 273 -17.62 -9.26 12.79
CA ARG A 273 -18.33 -8.84 11.56
C ARG A 273 -17.97 -7.45 11.09
N LEU A 274 -17.60 -6.52 11.99
CA LEU A 274 -17.48 -5.09 11.67
C LEU A 274 -16.08 -4.53 11.97
N LEU A 275 -15.64 -4.61 13.23
CA LEU A 275 -14.38 -4.00 13.66
C LEU A 275 -13.17 -4.70 13.05
N ALA A 276 -13.02 -6.02 13.22
CA ALA A 276 -11.84 -6.75 12.76
C ALA A 276 -11.66 -6.64 11.24
N PRO A 277 -12.69 -6.83 10.38
CA PRO A 277 -12.54 -6.64 8.93
C PRO A 277 -12.19 -5.20 8.53
N SER A 278 -12.78 -4.20 9.20
CA SER A 278 -12.50 -2.79 8.94
C SER A 278 -11.06 -2.43 9.31
N ILE A 279 -10.61 -2.82 10.50
CA ILE A 279 -9.25 -2.53 10.98
C ILE A 279 -8.23 -3.39 10.22
N GLU A 280 -8.54 -4.64 9.88
CA GLU A 280 -7.72 -5.45 8.99
C GLU A 280 -7.45 -4.70 7.67
N THR A 281 -8.48 -4.10 7.07
CA THR A 281 -8.32 -3.32 5.83
C THR A 281 -7.35 -2.14 6.02
N GLU A 282 -7.44 -1.42 7.14
CA GLU A 282 -6.50 -0.35 7.49
C GLU A 282 -5.04 -0.86 7.54
N PHE A 283 -4.81 -1.97 8.24
CA PHE A 283 -3.48 -2.59 8.36
C PHE A 283 -3.00 -3.22 7.06
N ARG A 284 -3.92 -3.71 6.22
CA ARG A 284 -3.61 -4.16 4.87
C ARG A 284 -3.10 -2.99 4.03
N ASN A 285 -3.75 -1.84 4.05
CA ASN A 285 -3.28 -0.70 3.27
C ASN A 285 -1.95 -0.17 3.81
N LYS A 286 -1.83 0.01 5.13
CA LYS A 286 -0.62 0.51 5.80
C LYS A 286 0.61 -0.38 5.55
N SER A 287 0.46 -1.70 5.66
CA SER A 287 1.55 -2.64 5.42
C SER A 287 1.95 -2.71 3.94
N LYS A 288 0.99 -2.59 3.02
CA LYS A 288 1.27 -2.50 1.57
C LYS A 288 2.04 -1.24 1.24
N GLU A 289 1.56 -0.07 1.66
CA GLU A 289 2.21 1.21 1.39
C GLU A 289 3.66 1.21 1.89
N LYS A 290 3.90 0.65 3.09
CA LYS A 290 5.25 0.49 3.64
C LYS A 290 6.12 -0.41 2.76
N ALA A 291 5.60 -1.57 2.34
CA ALA A 291 6.34 -2.52 1.52
C ALA A 291 6.64 -1.96 0.12
N ASP A 292 5.65 -1.31 -0.51
CA ASP A 292 5.78 -0.63 -1.79
C ASP A 292 6.86 0.45 -1.71
N LYS A 293 6.85 1.28 -0.66
CA LYS A 293 7.87 2.32 -0.44
C LYS A 293 9.28 1.74 -0.36
N GLU A 294 9.47 0.68 0.43
CA GLU A 294 10.78 0.00 0.55
C GLU A 294 11.24 -0.58 -0.80
N ALA A 295 10.34 -1.21 -1.55
CA ALA A 295 10.65 -1.76 -2.87
C ALA A 295 11.00 -0.66 -3.89
N ILE A 296 10.22 0.43 -3.91
CA ILE A 296 10.45 1.59 -4.77
C ILE A 296 11.80 2.25 -4.43
N GLU A 297 12.17 2.35 -3.16
CA GLU A 297 13.47 2.90 -2.75
C GLU A 297 14.62 2.07 -3.31
N VAL A 298 14.53 0.73 -3.28
CA VAL A 298 15.53 -0.16 -3.91
C VAL A 298 15.58 0.05 -5.42
N PHE A 299 14.43 0.12 -6.09
CA PHE A 299 14.38 0.36 -7.54
C PHE A 299 14.93 1.74 -7.91
N ALA A 300 14.62 2.77 -7.14
CA ALA A 300 15.13 4.13 -7.36
C ALA A 300 16.65 4.18 -7.19
N GLN A 301 17.21 3.48 -6.21
CA GLN A 301 18.66 3.38 -6.02
C GLN A 301 19.33 2.66 -7.19
N ASN A 302 18.76 1.53 -7.65
CA ASN A 302 19.27 0.80 -8.80
C ASN A 302 19.24 1.66 -10.08
N LEU A 303 18.12 2.33 -10.34
CA LEU A 303 17.98 3.23 -11.48
C LEU A 303 18.96 4.40 -11.41
N ARG A 304 19.15 5.00 -10.22
CA ARG A 304 20.11 6.08 -10.03
C ARG A 304 21.53 5.63 -10.36
N GLN A 305 21.93 4.42 -9.95
CA GLN A 305 23.24 3.87 -10.29
C GLN A 305 23.40 3.67 -11.80
N LEU A 306 22.37 3.21 -12.49
CA LEU A 306 22.38 3.05 -13.95
C LEU A 306 22.50 4.39 -14.67
N LEU A 307 21.72 5.40 -14.26
CA LEU A 307 21.74 6.74 -14.87
C LEU A 307 23.04 7.51 -14.63
N LEU A 308 23.74 7.22 -13.53
CA LEU A 308 25.00 7.84 -13.17
C LEU A 308 26.23 6.97 -13.53
N ALA A 309 26.02 5.86 -14.24
CA ALA A 309 27.10 5.04 -14.72
C ALA A 309 28.01 5.88 -15.65
N PRO A 310 29.34 5.78 -15.53
CA PRO A 310 30.25 6.52 -16.40
C PRO A 310 29.96 6.22 -17.88
N PRO A 311 29.73 7.25 -18.71
CA PRO A 311 29.54 7.01 -20.14
C PRO A 311 30.86 6.54 -20.76
N LEU A 312 30.77 5.62 -21.74
CA LEU A 312 31.92 5.15 -22.50
C LEU A 312 32.57 6.27 -23.35
N GLY A 313 31.80 7.31 -23.66
CA GLY A 313 32.21 8.45 -24.49
C GLY A 313 31.95 8.22 -25.98
N GLU A 314 32.56 9.06 -26.80
CA GLU A 314 32.41 9.08 -28.27
C GLU A 314 33.20 7.95 -28.93
N ARG A 315 32.69 6.72 -28.85
CA ARG A 315 33.32 5.52 -29.45
C ARG A 315 32.40 4.82 -30.42
N ARG A 316 32.97 4.14 -31.41
CA ARG A 316 32.23 3.26 -32.32
C ARG A 316 31.89 1.96 -31.61
N VAL A 317 30.59 1.67 -31.44
CA VAL A 317 30.11 0.57 -30.59
C VAL A 317 29.32 -0.46 -31.38
N MET A 318 29.58 -1.73 -31.11
CA MET A 318 28.70 -2.83 -31.53
C MET A 318 27.82 -3.24 -30.35
N GLY A 319 26.51 -3.06 -30.49
CA GLY A 319 25.53 -3.52 -29.50
C GLY A 319 25.01 -4.92 -29.84
N ILE A 320 24.95 -5.81 -28.87
CA ILE A 320 24.44 -7.17 -29.03
C ILE A 320 23.35 -7.45 -27.99
N ASP A 321 22.12 -7.58 -28.47
CA ASP A 321 20.96 -8.09 -27.72
C ASP A 321 20.94 -9.63 -27.84
N PRO A 322 21.33 -10.37 -26.78
CA PRO A 322 21.49 -11.81 -26.81
C PRO A 322 20.17 -12.57 -26.97
N GLY A 323 20.25 -13.79 -27.49
CA GLY A 323 19.10 -14.68 -27.51
C GLY A 323 19.43 -16.08 -28.00
N PHE A 324 18.68 -17.06 -27.47
CA PHE A 324 18.71 -18.45 -27.92
C PHE A 324 17.88 -18.61 -29.21
N ARG A 325 16.57 -18.88 -29.06
CA ARG A 325 15.68 -19.24 -30.17
C ARG A 325 15.57 -18.17 -31.26
N THR A 326 15.59 -16.89 -30.89
CA THR A 326 15.45 -15.77 -31.83
C THR A 326 16.79 -15.25 -32.36
N GLY A 327 17.91 -15.88 -31.96
CA GLY A 327 19.26 -15.38 -32.24
C GLY A 327 19.61 -14.13 -31.44
N CYS A 328 20.87 -13.71 -31.60
CA CYS A 328 21.40 -12.46 -31.06
C CYS A 328 21.31 -11.36 -32.13
N LYS A 329 20.70 -10.22 -31.78
CA LYS A 329 20.55 -9.08 -32.68
C LYS A 329 21.77 -8.19 -32.49
N VAL A 330 22.42 -7.84 -33.59
CA VAL A 330 23.67 -7.09 -33.61
C VAL A 330 23.40 -5.76 -34.30
N VAL A 331 23.86 -4.68 -33.68
CA VAL A 331 23.87 -3.34 -34.27
C VAL A 331 25.28 -2.76 -34.22
N CYS A 332 25.66 -1.96 -35.20
CA CYS A 332 26.90 -1.20 -35.23
C CYS A 332 26.56 0.29 -35.25
N LEU A 333 27.14 1.07 -34.34
CA LEU A 333 26.92 2.49 -34.18
C LEU A 333 28.22 3.27 -34.43
N ASP A 334 28.11 4.47 -34.99
CA ASP A 334 29.25 5.40 -35.05
C ASP A 334 29.51 6.08 -33.69
N ALA A 335 30.57 6.90 -33.62
CA ALA A 335 30.96 7.61 -32.40
C ALA A 335 29.93 8.65 -31.92
N SER A 336 28.98 9.05 -32.78
CA SER A 336 27.87 9.94 -32.44
C SER A 336 26.59 9.18 -32.06
N GLY A 337 26.61 7.85 -32.12
CA GLY A 337 25.46 6.99 -31.83
C GLY A 337 24.54 6.72 -33.01
N ASN A 338 24.90 7.12 -34.23
CA ASN A 338 24.08 6.83 -35.42
C ASN A 338 24.21 5.36 -35.82
N LEU A 339 23.10 4.75 -36.25
CA LEU A 339 23.08 3.37 -36.74
C LEU A 339 23.82 3.25 -38.09
N LEU A 340 24.85 2.42 -38.12
CA LEU A 340 25.60 2.08 -39.34
C LEU A 340 25.11 0.77 -39.98
N HIS A 341 24.76 -0.21 -39.15
CA HIS A 341 24.35 -1.54 -39.61
C HIS A 341 23.58 -2.30 -38.55
N ASN A 342 22.72 -3.23 -38.96
CA ASN A 342 22.09 -4.22 -38.10
C ASN A 342 22.00 -5.59 -38.79
N THR A 343 22.10 -6.66 -38.00
CA THR A 343 21.94 -8.04 -38.46
C THR A 343 21.52 -8.95 -37.30
N THR A 344 21.26 -10.22 -37.59
CA THR A 344 21.00 -11.26 -36.59
C THR A 344 21.95 -12.43 -36.80
N ILE A 345 22.56 -12.89 -35.71
CA ILE A 345 23.42 -14.08 -35.69
C ILE A 345 22.82 -15.14 -34.78
N TYR A 346 23.16 -16.41 -35.01
CA TYR A 346 22.59 -17.54 -34.26
C TYR A 346 23.68 -18.41 -33.62
N PRO A 347 24.52 -17.85 -32.73
CA PRO A 347 25.65 -18.57 -32.17
C PRO A 347 25.25 -19.70 -31.21
N HIS A 348 24.03 -19.63 -30.65
CA HIS A 348 23.55 -20.49 -29.57
C HIS A 348 22.43 -21.44 -30.03
N PRO A 349 22.04 -22.44 -29.21
CA PRO A 349 20.91 -23.30 -29.52
C PRO A 349 19.63 -22.51 -29.82
N PRO A 350 18.79 -22.99 -30.76
CA PRO A 350 18.85 -24.32 -31.37
C PRO A 350 19.73 -24.42 -32.62
N GLN A 351 20.18 -23.32 -33.22
CA GLN A 351 20.99 -23.35 -34.45
C GLN A 351 22.46 -23.63 -34.19
N SER A 352 23.02 -23.05 -33.13
CA SER A 352 24.43 -23.24 -32.73
C SER A 352 25.42 -22.95 -33.85
N ASP A 353 25.14 -21.96 -34.71
CA ASP A 353 26.01 -21.54 -35.82
C ASP A 353 27.11 -20.57 -35.34
N THR A 354 27.89 -21.05 -34.36
CA THR A 354 28.90 -20.26 -33.66
C THR A 354 30.01 -19.77 -34.60
N THR A 355 30.45 -20.63 -35.53
CA THR A 355 31.55 -20.30 -36.46
C THR A 355 31.17 -19.15 -37.40
N THR A 356 29.97 -19.18 -37.96
CA THR A 356 29.50 -18.11 -38.85
C THR A 356 29.25 -16.82 -38.08
N ALA A 357 28.70 -16.93 -36.87
CA ALA A 357 28.52 -15.80 -35.96
C ALA A 357 29.84 -15.09 -35.65
N ILE A 358 30.90 -15.82 -35.30
CA ILE A 358 32.24 -15.25 -35.04
C ILE A 358 32.77 -14.50 -36.27
N LYS A 359 32.70 -15.13 -37.46
CA LYS A 359 33.17 -14.50 -38.70
C LYS A 359 32.42 -13.21 -39.01
N ASN A 360 31.10 -13.20 -38.80
CA ASN A 360 30.28 -12.00 -38.98
C ASN A 360 30.70 -10.89 -38.00
N LEU A 361 30.89 -11.21 -36.72
CA LEU A 361 31.32 -10.25 -35.71
C LEU A 361 32.71 -9.66 -36.03
N GLN A 362 33.67 -10.48 -36.46
CA GLN A 362 34.99 -10.02 -36.91
C GLN A 362 34.90 -9.09 -38.11
N HIS A 363 34.14 -9.48 -39.15
CA HIS A 363 33.95 -8.66 -40.34
C HIS A 363 33.32 -7.31 -40.03
N LEU A 364 32.29 -7.29 -39.18
CA LEU A 364 31.61 -6.07 -38.78
C LEU A 364 32.51 -5.16 -37.95
N ALA A 365 33.28 -5.74 -37.01
CA ALA A 365 34.25 -5.00 -36.22
C ALA A 365 35.28 -4.30 -37.11
N GLU A 366 35.86 -5.01 -38.07
CA GLU A 366 36.83 -4.46 -39.04
C GLU A 366 36.21 -3.41 -39.95
N ARG A 367 35.05 -3.70 -40.55
CA ARG A 367 34.40 -2.81 -41.50
C ARG A 367 34.04 -1.46 -40.88
N PHE A 368 33.54 -1.47 -39.64
CA PHE A 368 33.05 -0.27 -38.98
C PHE A 368 34.04 0.33 -37.97
N GLN A 369 35.22 -0.28 -37.81
CA GLN A 369 36.26 0.13 -36.86
C GLN A 369 35.70 0.21 -35.43
N ILE A 370 35.06 -0.88 -34.99
CA ILE A 370 34.39 -0.98 -33.68
C ILE A 370 35.42 -1.01 -32.57
N GLU A 371 35.33 -0.06 -31.64
CA GLU A 371 36.25 0.05 -30.50
C GLU A 371 35.74 -0.70 -29.27
N ALA A 372 34.42 -0.86 -29.15
CA ALA A 372 33.80 -1.57 -28.04
C ALA A 372 32.57 -2.38 -28.43
N ILE A 373 32.37 -3.50 -27.76
CA ILE A 373 31.19 -4.35 -27.87
C ILE A 373 30.42 -4.28 -26.56
N ALA A 374 29.14 -3.92 -26.63
CA ALA A 374 28.21 -3.95 -25.52
C ALA A 374 27.27 -5.15 -25.65
N VAL A 375 27.36 -6.10 -24.72
CA VAL A 375 26.53 -7.30 -24.68
C VAL A 375 25.50 -7.17 -23.57
N GLY A 376 24.23 -7.31 -23.91
CA GLY A 376 23.16 -7.30 -22.92
C GLY A 376 23.26 -8.46 -21.91
N ASN A 377 22.77 -8.23 -20.68
CA ASN A 377 22.81 -9.19 -19.58
C ASN A 377 21.56 -10.09 -19.48
N GLY A 378 20.71 -10.08 -20.50
CA GLY A 378 19.47 -10.84 -20.59
C GLY A 378 19.67 -12.32 -20.94
N THR A 379 18.67 -12.90 -21.60
CA THR A 379 18.67 -14.33 -21.92
C THR A 379 19.78 -14.66 -22.92
N ALA A 380 20.66 -15.61 -22.58
CA ALA A 380 21.90 -15.93 -23.32
C ALA A 380 23.02 -14.89 -23.23
N GLY A 381 22.93 -13.91 -22.30
CA GLY A 381 23.94 -12.86 -22.15
C GLY A 381 25.32 -13.38 -21.74
N ARG A 382 25.39 -14.35 -20.81
CA ARG A 382 26.67 -14.94 -20.36
C ARG A 382 27.38 -15.69 -21.48
N GLU A 383 26.63 -16.49 -22.24
CA GLU A 383 27.11 -17.27 -23.37
C GLU A 383 27.60 -16.35 -24.49
N THR A 384 26.87 -15.27 -24.77
CA THR A 384 27.24 -14.28 -25.78
C THR A 384 28.45 -13.45 -25.36
N LEU A 385 28.56 -13.08 -24.08
CA LEU A 385 29.72 -12.38 -23.55
C LEU A 385 30.98 -13.24 -23.68
N SER A 386 30.90 -14.51 -23.27
CA SER A 386 31.99 -15.47 -23.38
C SER A 386 32.42 -15.67 -24.84
N LEU A 387 31.45 -15.77 -25.75
CA LEU A 387 31.71 -15.83 -27.19
C LEU A 387 32.52 -14.60 -27.64
N CYS A 388 32.06 -13.39 -27.35
CA CYS A 388 32.71 -12.15 -27.80
C CYS A 388 34.12 -11.99 -27.22
N GLN A 389 34.33 -12.34 -25.96
CA GLN A 389 35.65 -12.30 -25.31
C GLN A 389 36.62 -13.34 -25.89
N GLY A 390 36.11 -14.44 -26.43
CA GLY A 390 36.92 -15.48 -27.08
C GLY A 390 37.33 -15.15 -28.53
N ILE A 391 36.81 -14.07 -29.12
CA ILE A 391 37.13 -13.69 -30.51
C ILE A 391 38.48 -12.97 -30.56
N GLY A 392 39.37 -13.46 -31.42
CA GLY A 392 40.58 -12.73 -31.81
C GLY A 392 40.24 -11.66 -32.86
N PHE A 393 40.11 -10.40 -32.43
CA PHE A 393 39.98 -9.25 -33.33
C PHE A 393 41.36 -8.78 -33.84
N SER A 394 41.40 -8.20 -35.04
CA SER A 394 42.64 -7.71 -35.67
C SER A 394 43.22 -6.44 -35.03
N PHE A 395 42.47 -5.81 -34.13
CA PHE A 395 42.88 -4.68 -33.29
C PHE A 395 42.16 -4.77 -31.94
N PRO A 396 42.59 -4.02 -30.90
CA PRO A 396 41.97 -4.07 -29.59
C PRO A 396 40.51 -3.64 -29.62
N VAL A 397 39.62 -4.50 -29.12
CA VAL A 397 38.19 -4.23 -28.95
C VAL A 397 37.82 -4.55 -27.51
N GLU A 398 37.26 -3.58 -26.79
CA GLU A 398 36.83 -3.80 -25.41
C GLU A 398 35.43 -4.43 -25.38
N VAL A 399 35.21 -5.42 -24.53
CA VAL A 399 33.91 -6.11 -24.43
C VAL A 399 33.31 -5.88 -23.04
N PHE A 400 32.12 -5.28 -23.01
CA PHE A 400 31.40 -4.93 -21.80
C PHE A 400 30.06 -5.66 -21.73
N MET A 401 29.67 -6.03 -20.51
CA MET A 401 28.29 -6.43 -20.23
C MET A 401 27.49 -5.21 -19.80
N VAL A 402 26.30 -5.02 -20.39
CA VAL A 402 25.40 -3.90 -20.12
C VAL A 402 24.03 -4.40 -19.67
N ASN A 403 23.31 -3.57 -18.92
CA ASN A 403 21.98 -3.93 -18.44
C ASN A 403 20.92 -3.75 -19.55
N GLU A 404 20.08 -4.75 -19.76
CA GLU A 404 18.93 -4.72 -20.68
C GLU A 404 17.61 -4.28 -20.00
N ALA A 405 17.58 -4.27 -18.67
CA ALA A 405 16.39 -4.02 -17.85
C ALA A 405 16.32 -2.60 -17.28
#